data_AF-A0A3B8L462-F1
#
_entry.id   AF-A0A3B8L462-F1
#
_cell.length_a   1.000
_cell.length_b   1.000
_cell.length_c   1.000
_cell.angle_alpha   90.00
_cell.angle_beta   90.00
_cell.angle_gamma   90.00
#
_symmetry.space_group_name_H-M   'P 1'
#
loop_
_entity.id
_entity.type
_entity.pdbx_description
1 polymer ?
#
loop_
_entity_poly.entity_id
_entity_poly.type
_entity_poly.pdbx_seq_one_letter_code
_entity_poly.pdbx_strand_id
1 'polypeptide(L)'
;MSPEEFLMEASSTQMTGRSQRRRRIFRLLAMGMAIVPFVALELVLWGLDVADPSQADDPSSGFNRSGRLFEVDKRDGVYRTATARGLFFGDQEFLLEKPENGFRLFCLGGSTVRGRPYTTESSFTRWLGLELAERTQGREVEAVNCGGLSYASYRLGPIVSEVLAYQPDLVVVATGHNEFLEDRSYKNVKGRNAVIAWLEDQAMSLRTVTMCRRWMSQEDPDTPEKDSAEVEARLDQQSGYASYQRDQAWQDKVVAQYGRSLELMIEECRKAKVPLVLVRLGSNLRDCPPFKSQHRDGLSAEERTKWQAAMDLGARETAALRFEAALTAFRRAEELDDQHALVAWRLARTLDRL
;
A
#
# COMPACT_ATOMS: atom_id res chain seq x y z
N MET A 1 17.44 -38.02 -61.28
CA MET A 1 16.21 -37.42 -60.73
C MET A 1 15.52 -36.71 -61.87
N SER A 2 14.34 -37.18 -62.27
CA SER A 2 13.63 -36.68 -63.46
C SER A 2 12.92 -35.35 -63.16
N PRO A 3 12.60 -34.52 -64.17
CA PRO A 3 11.83 -33.27 -63.99
C PRO A 3 10.46 -33.46 -63.31
N GLU A 4 9.92 -34.68 -63.28
CA GLU A 4 8.65 -35.01 -62.62
C GLU A 4 8.77 -35.09 -61.09
N GLU A 5 9.94 -35.46 -60.55
CA GLU A 5 10.17 -35.54 -59.11
C GLU A 5 10.21 -34.15 -58.44
N PHE A 6 10.73 -33.14 -59.15
CA PHE A 6 10.79 -31.76 -58.65
C PHE A 6 9.41 -31.07 -58.61
N LEU A 7 8.52 -31.41 -59.55
CA LEU A 7 7.14 -30.90 -59.58
C LEU A 7 6.24 -31.56 -58.53
N MET A 8 6.49 -32.83 -58.16
CA MET A 8 5.79 -33.47 -57.05
C MET A 8 6.21 -32.89 -55.68
N GLU A 9 7.49 -32.60 -55.49
CA GLU A 9 8.01 -32.10 -54.21
C GLU A 9 7.57 -30.65 -53.92
N ALA A 10 7.55 -29.79 -54.96
CA ALA A 10 7.05 -28.41 -54.86
C ALA A 10 5.53 -28.31 -54.61
N SER A 11 4.74 -29.23 -55.18
CA SER A 11 3.29 -29.30 -54.94
C SER A 11 2.94 -29.79 -53.53
N SER A 12 3.72 -30.74 -52.99
CA SER A 12 3.55 -31.25 -51.62
C SER A 12 3.87 -30.20 -50.54
N THR A 13 4.86 -29.33 -50.79
CA THR A 13 5.31 -28.29 -49.86
C THR A 13 4.35 -27.08 -49.82
N GLN A 14 3.68 -26.75 -50.94
CA GLN A 14 2.64 -25.70 -50.96
C GLN A 14 1.31 -26.14 -50.33
N MET A 15 0.93 -27.42 -50.43
CA MET A 15 -0.31 -27.93 -49.84
C MET A 15 -0.27 -28.02 -48.30
N THR A 16 0.90 -28.26 -47.71
CA THR A 16 1.06 -28.41 -46.25
C THR A 16 0.98 -27.06 -45.51
N GLY A 17 1.54 -25.98 -46.07
CA GLY A 17 1.47 -24.64 -45.47
C GLY A 17 0.06 -24.01 -45.46
N ARG A 18 -0.74 -24.25 -46.51
CA ARG A 18 -2.14 -23.80 -46.60
C ARG A 18 -3.05 -24.49 -45.59
N SER A 19 -2.83 -25.78 -45.30
CA SER A 19 -3.63 -26.54 -44.33
C SER A 19 -3.32 -26.14 -42.89
N GLN A 20 -2.05 -25.84 -42.57
CA GLN A 20 -1.68 -25.33 -41.25
C GLN A 20 -2.24 -23.94 -40.98
N ARG A 21 -2.25 -23.04 -41.98
CA ARG A 21 -2.86 -21.70 -41.86
C ARG A 21 -4.37 -21.78 -41.65
N ARG A 22 -5.08 -22.62 -42.42
CA ARG A 22 -6.53 -22.85 -42.23
C ARG A 22 -6.85 -23.47 -40.87
N ARG A 23 -6.03 -24.41 -40.37
CA ARG A 23 -6.18 -24.98 -39.03
C ARG A 23 -5.93 -23.96 -37.92
N ARG A 24 -4.95 -23.06 -38.07
CA ARG A 24 -4.73 -21.95 -37.12
C ARG A 24 -5.89 -20.96 -37.13
N ILE A 25 -6.38 -20.57 -38.31
CA ILE A 25 -7.55 -19.68 -38.44
C ILE A 25 -8.79 -20.33 -37.82
N PHE A 26 -9.05 -21.61 -38.10
CA PHE A 26 -10.17 -22.33 -37.51
C PHE A 26 -10.08 -22.41 -35.98
N ARG A 27 -8.89 -22.67 -35.42
CA ARG A 27 -8.67 -22.68 -33.96
C ARG A 27 -8.89 -21.30 -33.33
N LEU A 28 -8.41 -20.23 -33.98
CA LEU A 28 -8.63 -18.86 -33.53
C LEU A 28 -10.10 -18.45 -33.60
N LEU A 29 -10.82 -18.85 -34.66
CA LEU A 29 -12.26 -18.63 -34.80
C LEU A 29 -13.07 -19.43 -33.76
N ALA A 30 -12.70 -20.67 -33.49
CA ALA A 30 -13.33 -21.48 -32.46
C ALA A 30 -13.08 -20.92 -31.05
N MET A 31 -11.86 -20.46 -30.75
CA MET A 31 -11.56 -19.73 -29.51
C MET A 31 -12.34 -18.41 -29.42
N GLY A 32 -12.44 -17.66 -30.52
CA GLY A 32 -13.23 -16.42 -30.56
C GLY A 32 -14.71 -16.69 -30.30
N MET A 33 -15.29 -17.72 -30.92
CA MET A 33 -16.67 -18.13 -30.72
C MET A 33 -16.97 -18.56 -29.28
N ALA A 34 -15.99 -19.18 -28.59
CA ALA A 34 -16.12 -19.51 -27.18
C ALA A 34 -16.10 -18.28 -26.24
N ILE A 35 -15.52 -17.16 -26.66
CA ILE A 35 -15.45 -15.91 -25.89
C ILE A 35 -16.71 -15.05 -26.08
N VAL A 36 -17.37 -15.14 -27.24
CA VAL A 36 -18.62 -14.40 -27.55
C VAL A 36 -19.68 -14.44 -26.44
N PRO A 37 -20.04 -15.59 -25.84
CA PRO A 37 -21.04 -15.61 -24.77
C PRO A 37 -20.60 -14.86 -23.50
N PHE A 38 -19.31 -14.86 -23.16
CA PHE A 38 -18.79 -14.12 -22.01
C PHE A 38 -18.77 -12.61 -22.26
N VAL A 39 -18.43 -12.18 -23.48
CA VAL A 39 -18.51 -10.77 -23.87
C VAL A 39 -19.96 -10.29 -23.89
N ALA A 40 -20.88 -11.10 -24.41
CA ALA A 40 -22.30 -10.79 -24.39
C ALA A 40 -22.84 -10.68 -22.94
N LEU A 41 -22.45 -11.60 -22.06
CA LEU A 41 -22.80 -11.55 -20.65
C LEU A 41 -22.27 -10.29 -19.96
N GLU A 42 -20.99 -9.96 -20.17
CA GLU A 42 -20.38 -8.75 -19.60
C GLU A 42 -21.08 -7.47 -20.07
N LEU A 43 -21.44 -7.39 -21.36
CA LEU A 43 -22.19 -6.26 -21.92
C LEU A 43 -23.61 -6.16 -21.35
N VAL A 44 -24.27 -7.30 -21.08
CA VAL A 44 -25.59 -7.33 -20.43
C VAL A 44 -25.49 -6.87 -18.98
N LEU A 45 -24.50 -7.36 -18.22
CA LEU A 45 -24.28 -6.94 -16.84
C LEU A 45 -23.92 -5.46 -16.73
N TRP A 46 -23.17 -4.95 -17.70
CA TRP A 46 -22.87 -3.53 -17.83
C TRP A 46 -24.12 -2.71 -18.16
N GLY A 47 -24.95 -3.16 -19.12
CA GLY A 47 -26.17 -2.47 -19.52
C GLY A 47 -27.30 -2.47 -18.48
N LEU A 48 -27.35 -3.48 -17.60
CA LEU A 48 -28.34 -3.60 -16.52
C LEU A 48 -27.86 -3.04 -15.18
N ASP A 49 -26.63 -2.51 -15.15
CA ASP A 49 -25.93 -2.06 -13.95
C ASP A 49 -25.84 -3.10 -12.80
N VAL A 50 -25.66 -4.37 -13.15
CA VAL A 50 -25.59 -5.47 -12.17
C VAL A 50 -24.12 -5.85 -11.91
N ALA A 51 -23.82 -6.18 -10.64
CA ALA A 51 -22.53 -6.70 -10.18
C ALA A 51 -21.34 -5.77 -10.48
N ASP A 52 -21.54 -4.46 -10.31
CA ASP A 52 -20.47 -3.47 -10.44
C ASP A 52 -19.29 -3.82 -9.51
N PRO A 53 -18.06 -4.02 -10.04
CA PRO A 53 -16.89 -4.36 -9.23
C PRO A 53 -16.50 -3.26 -8.24
N SER A 54 -16.94 -2.02 -8.46
CA SER A 54 -16.73 -0.88 -7.55
C SER A 54 -17.55 -0.98 -6.26
N GLN A 55 -18.69 -1.68 -6.32
CA GLN A 55 -19.58 -1.94 -5.17
C GLN A 55 -19.39 -3.31 -4.52
N ALA A 56 -18.39 -4.08 -4.94
CA ALA A 56 -18.04 -5.34 -4.29
C ALA A 56 -17.04 -5.09 -3.16
N ASP A 57 -17.22 -5.75 -2.01
CA ASP A 57 -16.22 -5.73 -0.94
C ASP A 57 -14.86 -6.13 -1.51
N ASP A 58 -13.84 -5.28 -1.32
CA ASP A 58 -12.49 -5.57 -1.79
C ASP A 58 -11.90 -6.69 -0.92
N PRO A 59 -11.78 -7.93 -1.43
CA PRO A 59 -11.26 -9.05 -0.64
C PRO A 59 -9.78 -8.92 -0.32
N SER A 60 -9.15 -7.88 -0.85
CA SER A 60 -7.78 -7.55 -0.60
C SER A 60 -7.66 -6.30 0.28
N SER A 61 -8.68 -5.87 1.03
CA SER A 61 -8.52 -4.78 2.03
C SER A 61 -7.84 -3.51 1.48
N GLY A 62 -8.24 -3.10 0.27
CA GLY A 62 -7.66 -1.97 -0.45
C GLY A 62 -6.35 -2.26 -1.19
N PHE A 63 -5.92 -3.52 -1.32
CA PHE A 63 -4.67 -3.90 -1.98
C PHE A 63 -4.86 -4.27 -3.47
N ASN A 64 -6.09 -4.27 -3.98
CA ASN A 64 -6.35 -4.47 -5.39
C ASN A 64 -5.97 -3.18 -6.13
N ARG A 65 -5.11 -3.30 -7.14
CA ARG A 65 -4.72 -2.16 -7.97
C ARG A 65 -5.87 -1.69 -8.86
N SER A 66 -6.90 -2.53 -9.06
CA SER A 66 -8.02 -2.25 -9.97
C SER A 66 -9.10 -1.34 -9.39
N GLY A 67 -9.16 -1.15 -8.06
CA GLY A 67 -10.20 -0.32 -7.45
C GLY A 67 -9.77 1.13 -7.36
N ARG A 68 -10.50 2.03 -8.03
CA ARG A 68 -10.33 3.48 -7.87
C ARG A 68 -10.66 3.89 -6.44
N LEU A 69 -9.97 4.92 -5.93
CA LEU A 69 -10.30 5.52 -4.64
C LEU A 69 -11.60 6.31 -4.73
N PHE A 70 -11.87 6.94 -5.88
CA PHE A 70 -13.05 7.77 -6.09
C PHE A 70 -13.95 7.29 -7.22
N GLU A 71 -15.26 7.36 -6.98
CA GLU A 71 -16.33 7.09 -7.93
C GLU A 71 -17.08 8.37 -8.27
N VAL A 72 -17.68 8.42 -9.46
CA VAL A 72 -18.46 9.57 -9.91
C VAL A 72 -19.89 9.42 -9.43
N ASP A 73 -20.37 10.36 -8.62
CA ASP A 73 -21.79 10.55 -8.37
C ASP A 73 -22.33 11.60 -9.36
N LYS A 74 -22.93 11.11 -10.46
CA LYS A 74 -23.48 11.97 -11.51
C LYS A 74 -24.70 12.77 -11.06
N ARG A 75 -25.39 12.35 -10.00
CA ARG A 75 -26.59 13.06 -9.53
C ARG A 75 -26.21 14.36 -8.85
N ASP A 76 -25.15 14.30 -8.05
CA ASP A 76 -24.67 15.43 -7.26
C ASP A 76 -23.52 16.19 -7.95
N GLY A 77 -22.97 15.66 -9.04
CA GLY A 77 -21.89 16.30 -9.79
C GLY A 77 -20.56 16.28 -9.04
N VAL A 78 -20.31 15.23 -8.26
CA VAL A 78 -19.14 15.09 -7.38
C VAL A 78 -18.43 13.76 -7.58
N TYR A 79 -17.16 13.72 -7.19
CA TYR A 79 -16.47 12.49 -6.86
C TYR A 79 -16.70 12.16 -5.38
N ARG A 80 -16.98 10.89 -5.06
CA ARG A 80 -17.10 10.37 -3.69
C ARG A 80 -16.10 9.24 -3.47
N THR A 81 -15.63 9.04 -2.24
CA THR A 81 -14.88 7.83 -1.89
C THR A 81 -15.69 6.59 -2.31
N ALA A 82 -15.06 5.68 -3.05
CA ALA A 82 -15.65 4.40 -3.44
C ALA A 82 -16.15 3.64 -2.19
N THR A 83 -17.33 3.03 -2.28
CA THR A 83 -17.96 2.37 -1.11
C THR A 83 -17.04 1.29 -0.52
N ALA A 84 -16.40 0.50 -1.39
CA ALA A 84 -15.43 -0.53 -1.00
C ALA A 84 -14.16 0.03 -0.32
N ARG A 85 -13.91 1.34 -0.39
CA ARG A 85 -12.73 2.03 0.16
C ARG A 85 -13.05 2.85 1.41
N GLY A 86 -14.33 3.13 1.69
CA GLY A 86 -14.78 4.02 2.76
C GLY A 86 -14.25 3.65 4.15
N LEU A 87 -14.24 2.36 4.52
CA LEU A 87 -13.72 1.92 5.82
C LEU A 87 -12.24 2.30 6.04
N PHE A 88 -11.43 2.21 4.99
CA PHE A 88 -9.98 2.42 5.07
C PHE A 88 -9.58 3.89 4.89
N PHE A 89 -10.29 4.64 4.04
CA PHE A 89 -9.91 6.02 3.69
C PHE A 89 -10.80 7.09 4.34
N GLY A 90 -12.00 6.72 4.78
CA GLY A 90 -13.03 7.66 5.20
C GLY A 90 -13.76 8.29 4.02
N ASP A 91 -14.90 8.89 4.32
CA ASP A 91 -15.73 9.55 3.32
C ASP A 91 -15.09 10.88 2.92
N GLN A 92 -14.96 11.10 1.62
CA GLN A 92 -14.46 12.31 1.00
C GLN A 92 -15.34 12.64 -0.20
N GLU A 93 -15.47 13.93 -0.48
CA GLU A 93 -16.25 14.45 -1.60
C GLU A 93 -15.58 15.69 -2.17
N PHE A 94 -15.57 15.81 -3.51
CA PHE A 94 -15.11 17.00 -4.22
C PHE A 94 -15.77 17.11 -5.59
N LEU A 95 -15.79 18.28 -6.21
CA LEU A 95 -16.55 18.55 -7.42
C LEU A 95 -16.01 17.75 -8.62
N LEU A 96 -16.90 17.26 -9.47
CA LEU A 96 -16.54 16.60 -10.73
C LEU A 96 -15.79 17.58 -11.66
N GLU A 97 -16.35 18.78 -11.81
CA GLU A 97 -15.74 19.89 -12.53
C GLU A 97 -15.12 20.87 -11.54
N LYS A 98 -13.81 21.09 -11.68
CA LYS A 98 -13.08 22.03 -10.84
C LYS A 98 -13.52 23.47 -11.17
N PRO A 99 -13.89 24.29 -10.17
CA PRO A 99 -14.25 25.69 -10.39
C PRO A 99 -13.10 26.49 -11.02
N GLU A 100 -13.42 27.54 -11.79
CA GLU A 100 -12.39 28.42 -12.41
C GLU A 100 -11.50 29.10 -11.36
N ASN A 101 -12.08 29.50 -10.23
CA ASN A 101 -11.36 30.04 -9.06
C ASN A 101 -10.92 28.94 -8.08
N GLY A 102 -11.04 27.66 -8.46
CA GLY A 102 -10.76 26.51 -7.61
C GLY A 102 -9.27 26.29 -7.34
N PHE A 103 -8.97 25.76 -6.16
CA PHE A 103 -7.67 25.22 -5.77
C PHE A 103 -7.86 23.84 -5.15
N ARG A 104 -7.42 22.79 -5.84
CA ARG A 104 -7.62 21.40 -5.47
C ARG A 104 -6.31 20.76 -5.04
N LEU A 105 -6.26 20.26 -3.81
CA LEU A 105 -5.09 19.57 -3.29
C LEU A 105 -5.44 18.20 -2.73
N PHE A 106 -4.53 17.24 -2.92
CA PHE A 106 -4.68 15.88 -2.42
C PHE A 106 -3.55 15.57 -1.44
N CYS A 107 -3.92 15.13 -0.23
CA CYS A 107 -2.98 14.68 0.78
C CYS A 107 -2.98 13.15 0.83
N LEU A 108 -1.87 12.50 0.53
CA LEU A 108 -1.73 11.04 0.47
C LEU A 108 -0.80 10.52 1.57
N GLY A 109 -1.13 9.37 2.12
CA GLY A 109 -0.28 8.70 3.09
C GLY A 109 -0.99 7.58 3.85
N GLY A 110 -0.46 7.28 5.03
CA GLY A 110 -1.04 6.28 5.92
C GLY A 110 -2.15 6.84 6.82
N SER A 111 -2.36 6.14 7.94
CA SER A 111 -3.33 6.49 8.97
C SER A 111 -3.14 7.90 9.57
N THR A 112 -1.90 8.43 9.59
CA THR A 112 -1.60 9.81 9.99
C THR A 112 -2.29 10.83 9.10
N VAL A 113 -2.30 10.60 7.78
CA VAL A 113 -3.00 11.48 6.83
C VAL A 113 -4.50 11.35 7.02
N ARG A 114 -5.01 10.11 7.15
CA ARG A 114 -6.44 9.85 7.42
C ARG A 114 -6.97 10.59 8.64
N GLY A 115 -6.10 10.90 9.61
CA GLY A 115 -6.47 11.58 10.86
C GLY A 115 -6.62 10.64 12.06
N ARG A 116 -6.07 9.41 12.03
CA ARG A 116 -6.06 8.54 13.22
C ARG A 116 -5.31 9.21 14.38
N PRO A 117 -5.79 9.05 15.63
CA PRO A 117 -6.87 8.16 16.08
C PRO A 117 -8.30 8.70 15.90
N TYR A 118 -8.45 9.92 15.37
CA TYR A 118 -9.74 10.58 15.14
C TYR A 118 -10.28 10.27 13.72
N THR A 119 -10.86 11.28 13.06
CA THR A 119 -11.52 11.17 11.75
C THR A 119 -10.88 12.11 10.72
N THR A 120 -11.26 11.93 9.46
CA THR A 120 -10.86 12.79 8.33
C THR A 120 -11.18 14.27 8.58
N GLU A 121 -12.30 14.58 9.24
CA GLU A 121 -12.72 15.94 9.62
C GLU A 121 -11.77 16.65 10.59
N SER A 122 -10.94 15.89 11.30
CA SER A 122 -9.94 16.43 12.22
C SER A 122 -8.51 16.28 11.71
N SER A 123 -8.34 15.76 10.49
CA SER A 123 -7.04 15.52 9.89
C SER A 123 -6.31 16.81 9.54
N PHE A 124 -4.99 16.76 9.43
CA PHE A 124 -4.22 17.93 8.98
C PHE A 124 -4.63 18.39 7.58
N THR A 125 -5.12 17.49 6.72
CA THR A 125 -5.66 17.84 5.39
C THR A 125 -6.81 18.83 5.51
N ARG A 126 -7.71 18.61 6.48
CA ARG A 126 -8.84 19.51 6.74
C ARG A 126 -8.36 20.87 7.22
N TRP A 127 -7.44 20.89 8.19
CA TRP A 127 -6.84 22.13 8.68
C TRP A 127 -6.09 22.91 7.59
N LEU A 128 -5.33 22.21 6.74
CA LEU A 128 -4.64 22.80 5.59
C LEU A 128 -5.62 23.46 4.62
N GLY A 129 -6.74 22.79 4.32
CA GLY A 129 -7.79 23.34 3.46
C GLY A 129 -8.41 24.61 4.04
N LEU A 130 -8.75 24.61 5.33
CA LEU A 130 -9.31 25.78 6.03
C LEU A 130 -8.34 26.97 6.01
N GLU A 131 -7.08 26.74 6.39
CA GLU A 131 -6.04 27.78 6.40
C GLU A 131 -5.77 28.35 5.01
N LEU A 132 -5.75 27.51 3.96
CA LEU A 132 -5.59 27.97 2.59
C LEU A 132 -6.79 28.77 2.11
N ALA A 133 -8.01 28.35 2.41
CA ALA A 133 -9.22 29.07 2.03
C ALA A 133 -9.24 30.48 2.64
N GLU A 134 -8.86 30.60 3.92
CA GLU A 134 -8.78 31.90 4.61
C GLU A 134 -7.72 32.82 3.99
N ARG A 135 -6.53 32.28 3.65
CA ARG A 135 -5.40 33.06 3.14
C ARG A 135 -5.49 33.42 1.66
N THR A 136 -6.27 32.68 0.88
CA THR A 136 -6.36 32.85 -0.58
C THR A 136 -7.58 33.65 -1.05
N GLN A 137 -8.35 34.23 -0.12
CA GLN A 137 -9.48 35.16 -0.32
C GLN A 137 -10.16 35.07 -1.70
N GLY A 138 -11.25 34.31 -1.78
CA GLY A 138 -12.09 34.19 -3.00
C GLY A 138 -11.78 32.99 -3.89
N ARG A 139 -10.80 32.15 -3.52
CA ARG A 139 -10.62 30.82 -4.13
C ARG A 139 -11.45 29.77 -3.43
N GLU A 140 -11.99 28.83 -4.20
CA GLU A 140 -12.67 27.65 -3.67
C GLU A 140 -11.64 26.55 -3.43
N VAL A 141 -11.38 26.21 -2.17
CA VAL A 141 -10.34 25.22 -1.82
C VAL A 141 -10.96 23.85 -1.59
N GLU A 142 -10.56 22.89 -2.41
CA GLU A 142 -10.91 21.47 -2.27
C GLU A 142 -9.70 20.71 -1.70
N ALA A 143 -9.73 20.46 -0.39
CA ALA A 143 -8.69 19.68 0.30
C ALA A 143 -9.13 18.24 0.52
N VAL A 144 -8.62 17.33 -0.31
CA VAL A 144 -9.04 15.94 -0.36
C VAL A 144 -8.04 15.05 0.37
N ASN A 145 -8.55 14.25 1.32
CA ASN A 145 -7.77 13.33 2.13
C ASN A 145 -7.73 11.94 1.49
N CYS A 146 -6.55 11.52 1.06
CA CYS A 146 -6.28 10.19 0.50
C CYS A 146 -5.41 9.34 1.44
N GLY A 147 -5.62 9.47 2.76
CA GLY A 147 -4.93 8.71 3.78
C GLY A 147 -5.59 7.35 4.03
N GLY A 148 -4.86 6.26 3.82
CA GLY A 148 -5.37 4.90 4.05
C GLY A 148 -4.86 4.29 5.36
N LEU A 149 -5.72 3.58 6.09
CA LEU A 149 -5.31 2.82 7.29
C LEU A 149 -4.20 1.80 6.96
N SER A 150 -3.10 1.85 7.70
CA SER A 150 -1.95 0.95 7.54
C SER A 150 -1.23 1.00 6.18
N TYR A 151 -1.46 2.03 5.34
CA TYR A 151 -0.82 2.13 4.03
C TYR A 151 0.68 2.48 4.12
N ALA A 152 1.51 1.68 3.45
CA ALA A 152 2.90 2.02 3.12
C ALA A 152 3.01 2.73 1.77
N SER A 153 4.15 3.39 1.53
CA SER A 153 4.45 4.21 0.34
C SER A 153 4.23 3.50 -1.00
N TYR A 154 4.56 2.20 -1.10
CA TYR A 154 4.44 1.47 -2.36
C TYR A 154 2.99 1.29 -2.82
N ARG A 155 2.01 1.48 -1.92
CA ARG A 155 0.57 1.43 -2.23
C ARG A 155 0.04 2.76 -2.74
N LEU A 156 0.78 3.86 -2.57
CA LEU A 156 0.33 5.20 -2.93
C LEU A 156 0.49 5.51 -4.41
N GLY A 157 1.37 4.79 -5.14
CA GLY A 157 1.60 5.02 -6.57
C GLY A 157 0.32 5.03 -7.42
N PRO A 158 -0.53 3.99 -7.36
CA PRO A 158 -1.81 3.99 -8.08
C PRO A 158 -2.73 5.16 -7.71
N ILE A 159 -2.76 5.55 -6.42
CA ILE A 159 -3.58 6.67 -5.95
C ILE A 159 -3.04 7.99 -6.50
N VAL A 160 -1.71 8.18 -6.56
CA VAL A 160 -1.10 9.34 -7.22
C VAL A 160 -1.52 9.41 -8.68
N SER A 161 -1.39 8.31 -9.43
CA SER A 161 -1.80 8.28 -10.83
C SER A 161 -3.29 8.59 -11.03
N GLU A 162 -4.15 8.14 -10.12
CA GLU A 162 -5.57 8.45 -10.13
C GLU A 162 -5.84 9.94 -9.85
N VAL A 163 -5.29 10.50 -8.77
CA VAL A 163 -5.58 11.89 -8.39
C VAL A 163 -5.03 12.91 -9.37
N LEU A 164 -3.96 12.58 -10.11
CA LEU A 164 -3.45 13.42 -11.19
C LEU A 164 -4.46 13.59 -12.34
N ALA A 165 -5.42 12.69 -12.50
CA ALA A 165 -6.51 12.85 -13.46
C ALA A 165 -7.59 13.86 -13.01
N TYR A 166 -7.59 14.26 -11.74
CA TYR A 166 -8.59 15.16 -11.16
C TYR A 166 -8.15 16.64 -11.11
N GLN A 167 -7.19 17.02 -11.94
CA GLN A 167 -6.69 18.41 -12.08
C GLN A 167 -6.19 19.04 -10.76
N PRO A 168 -5.31 18.37 -10.00
CA PRO A 168 -4.77 18.90 -8.76
C PRO A 168 -3.84 20.10 -9.01
N ASP A 169 -3.88 21.10 -8.13
CA ASP A 169 -2.88 22.17 -8.05
C ASP A 169 -1.72 21.81 -7.12
N LEU A 170 -1.93 20.86 -6.20
CA LEU A 170 -0.93 20.43 -5.23
C LEU A 170 -1.16 18.98 -4.81
N VAL A 171 -0.08 18.22 -4.74
CA VAL A 171 -0.06 16.91 -4.09
C VAL A 171 0.82 17.01 -2.85
N VAL A 172 0.35 16.49 -1.72
CA VAL A 172 1.10 16.40 -0.47
C VAL A 172 1.24 14.93 -0.09
N VAL A 173 2.46 14.44 0.13
CA VAL A 173 2.71 13.05 0.52
C VAL A 173 3.35 13.01 1.90
N ALA A 174 2.69 12.34 2.85
CA ALA A 174 3.17 12.13 4.21
C ALA A 174 3.15 10.63 4.54
N THR A 175 4.27 9.94 4.29
CA THR A 175 4.36 8.47 4.39
C THR A 175 5.71 8.01 4.96
N GLY A 176 5.75 6.80 5.53
CA GLY A 176 6.96 6.18 6.08
C GLY A 176 6.75 5.32 7.34
N HIS A 177 5.69 5.55 8.12
CA HIS A 177 5.48 4.82 9.39
C HIS A 177 5.15 3.33 9.20
N ASN A 178 4.47 2.97 8.11
CA ASN A 178 4.04 1.59 7.87
C ASN A 178 5.06 0.76 7.07
N GLU A 179 6.25 1.30 6.78
CA GLU A 179 7.21 0.62 5.90
C GLU A 179 7.71 -0.72 6.44
N PHE A 180 7.72 -0.85 7.77
CA PHE A 180 8.16 -2.06 8.46
C PHE A 180 6.98 -2.89 9.03
N LEU A 181 5.74 -2.42 8.88
CA LEU A 181 4.58 -3.04 9.53
C LEU A 181 3.91 -4.16 8.74
N GLU A 182 4.02 -4.13 7.42
CA GLU A 182 3.44 -5.18 6.57
C GLU A 182 4.37 -6.39 6.53
N ASP A 183 3.81 -7.61 6.62
CA ASP A 183 4.55 -8.85 6.31
C ASP A 183 4.82 -8.87 4.81
N ARG A 184 5.88 -8.15 4.44
CA ARG A 184 6.47 -8.13 3.11
C ARG A 184 7.16 -9.46 2.93
N SER A 185 6.37 -10.51 2.75
CA SER A 185 6.85 -11.78 2.25
C SER A 185 7.34 -11.54 0.81
N TYR A 186 8.57 -11.04 0.68
CA TYR A 186 9.32 -11.04 -0.58
C TYR A 186 9.46 -12.46 -1.17
N LYS A 187 9.07 -13.50 -0.40
CA LYS A 187 8.88 -14.87 -0.83
C LYS A 187 7.76 -15.03 -1.87
N ASN A 188 6.67 -14.25 -1.79
CA ASN A 188 5.54 -14.35 -2.75
C ASN A 188 5.63 -13.35 -3.91
N VAL A 189 6.45 -12.30 -3.79
CA VAL A 189 6.67 -11.34 -4.89
C VAL A 189 7.79 -11.80 -5.83
N LYS A 190 8.73 -12.63 -5.37
CA LYS A 190 9.79 -13.20 -6.24
C LYS A 190 9.32 -14.31 -7.19
N GLY A 191 8.05 -14.70 -7.15
CA GLY A 191 7.45 -15.68 -8.07
C GLY A 191 6.22 -15.20 -8.84
N ARG A 192 5.62 -14.06 -8.48
CA ARG A 192 4.46 -13.52 -9.19
C ARG A 192 4.91 -12.84 -10.47
N ASN A 193 4.77 -13.55 -11.58
CA ASN A 193 4.97 -13.00 -12.91
C ASN A 193 4.06 -11.77 -13.08
N ALA A 194 4.61 -10.61 -13.48
CA ALA A 194 3.87 -9.36 -13.62
C ALA A 194 2.65 -9.51 -14.54
N VAL A 195 2.74 -10.42 -15.51
CA VAL A 195 1.64 -10.81 -16.41
C VAL A 195 0.48 -11.46 -15.66
N ILE A 196 0.77 -12.34 -14.70
CA ILE A 196 -0.27 -13.02 -13.91
C ILE A 196 -0.97 -12.03 -12.99
N ALA A 197 -0.21 -11.16 -12.31
CA ALA A 197 -0.79 -10.11 -11.49
C ALA A 197 -1.66 -9.14 -12.31
N TRP A 198 -1.25 -8.80 -13.52
CA TRP A 198 -2.05 -8.01 -14.46
C TRP A 198 -3.32 -8.76 -14.90
N LEU A 199 -3.24 -10.05 -15.22
CA LEU A 199 -4.40 -10.86 -15.60
C LEU A 199 -5.41 -11.00 -14.45
N GLU A 200 -4.94 -11.18 -13.22
CA GLU A 200 -5.78 -11.21 -12.02
C GLU A 200 -6.52 -9.88 -11.82
N ASP A 201 -5.81 -8.76 -11.95
CA ASP A 201 -6.37 -7.41 -11.85
C ASP A 201 -7.43 -7.14 -12.92
N GLN A 202 -7.16 -7.53 -14.18
CA GLN A 202 -8.13 -7.45 -15.27
C GLN A 202 -9.33 -8.37 -15.04
N ALA A 203 -9.13 -9.58 -14.53
CA ALA A 203 -10.23 -10.49 -14.21
C ALA A 203 -11.11 -9.91 -13.10
N MET A 204 -10.51 -9.32 -12.06
CA MET A 204 -11.24 -8.67 -10.96
C MET A 204 -11.98 -7.39 -11.39
N SER A 205 -11.65 -6.82 -12.55
CA SER A 205 -12.38 -5.68 -13.13
C SER A 205 -13.64 -6.09 -13.91
N LEU A 206 -13.90 -7.38 -14.08
CA LEU A 206 -15.07 -7.89 -14.80
C LEU A 206 -16.28 -8.08 -13.87
N ARG A 207 -17.46 -7.62 -14.31
CA ARG A 207 -18.75 -7.81 -13.63
C ARG A 207 -19.11 -9.30 -13.55
N THR A 208 -18.74 -10.09 -14.55
CA THR A 208 -18.95 -11.55 -14.56
C THR A 208 -18.21 -12.24 -13.40
N VAL A 209 -16.97 -11.85 -13.12
CA VAL A 209 -16.18 -12.41 -12.00
C VAL A 209 -16.78 -11.99 -10.66
N THR A 210 -17.21 -10.73 -10.54
CA THR A 210 -17.92 -10.21 -9.37
C THR A 210 -19.23 -10.96 -9.11
N MET A 211 -20.00 -11.26 -10.16
CA MET A 211 -21.26 -12.02 -10.07
C MET A 211 -21.04 -13.48 -9.70
N CYS A 212 -20.08 -14.18 -10.32
CA CYS A 212 -19.71 -15.54 -9.95
C CYS A 212 -19.29 -15.62 -8.48
N ARG A 213 -18.54 -14.64 -8.00
CA ARG A 213 -18.14 -14.54 -6.59
C ARG A 213 -19.35 -14.35 -5.68
N ARG A 214 -20.26 -13.42 -5.99
CA ARG A 214 -21.51 -13.23 -5.20
C ARG A 214 -22.34 -14.50 -5.09
N TRP A 215 -22.38 -15.32 -6.15
CA TRP A 215 -23.04 -16.63 -6.12
C TRP A 215 -22.26 -17.69 -5.32
N MET A 216 -20.93 -17.71 -5.41
CA MET A 216 -20.10 -18.64 -4.64
C MET A 216 -20.00 -18.27 -3.15
N SER A 217 -20.20 -16.99 -2.80
CA SER A 217 -20.20 -16.49 -1.42
C SER A 217 -21.57 -16.56 -0.73
N GLN A 218 -22.62 -17.07 -1.41
CA GLN A 218 -23.96 -17.22 -0.83
C GLN A 218 -24.14 -18.48 0.04
N GLU A 219 -23.06 -19.04 0.58
CA GLU A 219 -23.14 -20.16 1.54
C GLU A 219 -22.77 -19.70 2.97
N ASP A 220 -23.80 -19.76 3.81
CA ASP A 220 -23.83 -19.87 5.27
C ASP A 220 -23.66 -18.60 6.15
N PRO A 221 -24.75 -18.02 6.69
CA PRO A 221 -24.71 -16.87 7.60
C PRO A 221 -24.14 -17.17 9.00
N ASP A 222 -23.80 -18.43 9.31
CA ASP A 222 -23.22 -18.85 10.60
C ASP A 222 -21.72 -19.23 10.52
N THR A 223 -21.08 -19.12 9.36
CA THR A 223 -19.62 -19.15 9.28
C THR A 223 -19.06 -17.77 9.57
N PRO A 224 -18.16 -17.59 10.57
CA PRO A 224 -17.38 -16.37 10.67
C PRO A 224 -16.70 -16.17 9.32
N GLU A 225 -16.89 -14.99 8.72
CA GLU A 225 -16.18 -14.57 7.52
C GLU A 225 -14.74 -15.01 7.64
N LYS A 226 -14.33 -15.99 6.82
CA LYS A 226 -12.93 -16.35 6.71
C LYS A 226 -12.27 -15.14 6.06
N ASP A 227 -11.64 -14.35 6.92
CA ASP A 227 -11.00 -13.07 6.66
C ASP A 227 -10.51 -12.96 5.21
N SER A 228 -11.02 -11.93 4.55
CA SER A 228 -10.63 -11.45 3.24
C SER A 228 -9.13 -11.20 3.18
N ALA A 229 -8.34 -12.25 2.95
CA ALA A 229 -6.88 -12.24 2.85
C ALA A 229 -6.28 -11.03 3.58
N GLU A 230 -6.57 -10.92 4.89
CA GLU A 230 -6.03 -9.85 5.71
C GLU A 230 -4.52 -10.02 5.59
N VAL A 231 -3.88 -9.06 4.93
CA VAL A 231 -2.47 -8.82 5.19
C VAL A 231 -2.48 -8.23 6.59
N GLU A 232 -2.56 -9.11 7.59
CA GLU A 232 -2.41 -8.77 9.00
C GLU A 232 -1.16 -7.89 9.07
N ALA A 233 -1.28 -6.68 9.63
CA ALA A 233 -0.07 -6.00 10.03
C ALA A 233 0.67 -6.97 10.96
N ARG A 234 2.00 -7.02 10.93
CA ARG A 234 2.75 -7.93 11.81
C ARG A 234 2.42 -7.71 13.30
N LEU A 235 1.82 -6.57 13.62
CA LEU A 235 1.27 -6.21 14.93
C LEU A 235 -0.04 -6.92 15.28
N ASP A 236 -0.84 -7.29 14.29
CA ASP A 236 -2.16 -7.92 14.46
C ASP A 236 -2.05 -9.44 14.60
N GLN A 237 -0.92 -10.03 14.18
CA GLN A 237 -0.58 -11.43 14.48
C GLN A 237 -0.51 -11.67 15.99
N GLN A 238 -0.89 -12.86 16.47
CA GLN A 238 -0.76 -13.26 17.89
C GLN A 238 0.67 -13.08 18.46
N SER A 239 1.69 -13.09 17.59
CA SER A 239 3.07 -12.84 17.98
C SER A 239 3.42 -11.35 18.11
N GLY A 240 2.65 -10.45 17.48
CA GLY A 240 2.83 -9.00 17.49
C GLY A 240 4.27 -8.57 17.24
N TYR A 241 4.82 -7.74 18.12
CA TYR A 241 6.22 -7.31 18.08
C TYR A 241 7.22 -8.48 18.15
N ALA A 242 6.86 -9.64 18.70
CA ALA A 242 7.76 -10.77 18.84
C ALA A 242 8.22 -11.34 17.48
N SER A 243 7.43 -11.17 16.41
CA SER A 243 7.79 -11.57 15.04
C SER A 243 8.98 -10.80 14.45
N TYR A 244 9.29 -9.61 14.97
CA TYR A 244 10.36 -8.75 14.45
C TYR A 244 11.74 -9.22 14.89
N GLN A 245 12.57 -9.66 13.97
CA GLN A 245 13.97 -9.96 14.23
C GLN A 245 14.86 -8.96 13.49
N ARG A 246 16.06 -8.71 14.02
CA ARG A 246 17.07 -7.93 13.30
C ARG A 246 17.46 -8.70 12.03
N ASP A 247 17.22 -8.07 10.89
CA ASP A 247 17.59 -8.58 9.57
C ASP A 247 17.99 -7.38 8.70
N GLN A 248 19.28 -7.11 8.65
CA GLN A 248 19.82 -5.95 7.93
C GLN A 248 19.48 -6.02 6.44
N ALA A 249 19.56 -7.21 5.83
CA ALA A 249 19.30 -7.39 4.40
C ALA A 249 17.82 -7.16 4.05
N TRP A 250 16.90 -7.47 4.96
CA TRP A 250 15.48 -7.13 4.81
C TRP A 250 15.25 -5.63 5.02
N GLN A 251 15.84 -5.02 6.05
CA GLN A 251 15.73 -3.59 6.32
C GLN A 251 16.21 -2.75 5.12
N ASP A 252 17.37 -3.09 4.54
CA ASP A 252 17.92 -2.38 3.38
C ASP A 252 16.98 -2.45 2.17
N LYS A 253 16.31 -3.59 1.96
CA LYS A 253 15.30 -3.75 0.90
C LYS A 253 14.07 -2.90 1.13
N VAL A 254 13.60 -2.82 2.38
CA VAL A 254 12.47 -1.95 2.78
C VAL A 254 12.82 -0.49 2.50
N VAL A 255 14.00 -0.03 2.92
CA VAL A 255 14.48 1.35 2.68
C VAL A 255 14.62 1.64 1.19
N ALA A 256 15.22 0.72 0.41
CA ALA A 256 15.35 0.89 -1.03
C ALA A 256 13.98 0.94 -1.75
N GLN A 257 13.00 0.16 -1.30
CA GLN A 257 11.64 0.21 -1.85
C GLN A 257 10.90 1.50 -1.48
N TYR A 258 11.08 2.00 -0.26
CA TYR A 258 10.56 3.30 0.14
C TYR A 258 11.10 4.40 -0.78
N GLY A 259 12.42 4.44 -1.00
CA GLY A 259 13.07 5.35 -1.93
C GLY A 259 12.47 5.28 -3.34
N ARG A 260 12.38 4.07 -3.93
CA ARG A 260 11.77 3.88 -5.25
C ARG A 260 10.31 4.34 -5.31
N SER A 261 9.53 4.09 -4.26
CA SER A 261 8.12 4.51 -4.21
C SER A 261 8.01 6.04 -4.25
N LEU A 262 8.87 6.74 -3.50
CA LEU A 262 8.92 8.21 -3.53
C LEU A 262 9.37 8.72 -4.90
N GLU A 263 10.41 8.15 -5.48
CA GLU A 263 10.91 8.52 -6.82
C GLU A 263 9.83 8.40 -7.89
N LEU A 264 9.07 7.30 -7.88
CA LEU A 264 7.93 7.11 -8.79
C LEU A 264 6.87 8.21 -8.63
N MET A 265 6.46 8.51 -7.39
CA MET A 265 5.47 9.57 -7.15
C MET A 265 5.97 10.96 -7.58
N ILE A 266 7.26 11.25 -7.35
CA ILE A 266 7.91 12.49 -7.80
C ILE A 266 7.90 12.57 -9.33
N GLU A 267 8.24 11.49 -10.01
CA GLU A 267 8.29 11.43 -11.47
C GLU A 267 6.90 11.65 -12.10
N GLU A 268 5.86 10.98 -11.58
CA GLU A 268 4.48 11.13 -12.06
C GLU A 268 3.98 12.58 -11.87
N CYS A 269 4.21 13.19 -10.69
CA CYS A 269 3.83 14.59 -10.46
C CYS A 269 4.60 15.55 -11.37
N ARG A 270 5.90 15.31 -11.60
CA ARG A 270 6.72 16.12 -12.53
C ARG A 270 6.22 16.02 -13.97
N LYS A 271 5.89 14.81 -14.45
CA LYS A 271 5.32 14.60 -15.79
C LYS A 271 4.01 15.35 -15.97
N ALA A 272 3.14 15.30 -14.95
CA ALA A 272 1.87 16.02 -14.92
C ALA A 272 2.02 17.53 -14.68
N LYS A 273 3.24 18.02 -14.38
CA LYS A 273 3.53 19.42 -14.00
C LYS A 273 2.77 19.90 -12.77
N VAL A 274 2.52 18.98 -11.83
CA VAL A 274 1.83 19.27 -10.56
C VAL A 274 2.87 19.40 -9.44
N PRO A 275 2.84 20.50 -8.66
CA PRO A 275 3.67 20.64 -7.46
C PRO A 275 3.46 19.50 -6.46
N LEU A 276 4.56 18.98 -5.92
CA LEU A 276 4.57 17.92 -4.90
C LEU A 276 5.29 18.41 -3.64
N VAL A 277 4.66 18.25 -2.49
CA VAL A 277 5.27 18.47 -1.16
C VAL A 277 5.46 17.12 -0.47
N LEU A 278 6.69 16.81 -0.09
CA LEU A 278 6.99 15.65 0.74
C LEU A 278 7.09 16.06 2.20
N VAL A 279 6.31 15.44 3.07
CA VAL A 279 6.30 15.69 4.51
C VAL A 279 7.19 14.68 5.20
N ARG A 280 8.23 15.16 5.87
CA ARG A 280 9.01 14.34 6.80
C ARG A 280 8.20 14.13 8.08
N LEU A 281 7.74 12.90 8.29
CA LEU A 281 6.99 12.54 9.48
C LEU A 281 7.86 12.64 10.74
N GLY A 282 7.26 13.10 11.83
CA GLY A 282 7.89 13.13 13.14
C GLY A 282 8.12 11.72 13.71
N SER A 283 9.12 11.61 14.58
CA SER A 283 9.37 10.42 15.40
C SER A 283 9.62 10.85 16.84
N ASN A 284 8.88 10.29 17.79
CA ASN A 284 9.01 10.60 19.22
C ASN A 284 9.99 9.65 19.91
N LEU A 285 11.23 9.57 19.43
CA LEU A 285 12.25 8.67 20.00
C LEU A 285 12.59 9.01 21.45
N ARG A 286 12.34 10.25 21.88
CA ARG A 286 12.60 10.72 23.23
C ARG A 286 11.64 10.11 24.24
N ASP A 287 10.34 10.28 24.03
CA ASP A 287 9.32 9.88 25.02
C ASP A 287 8.60 8.57 24.67
N CYS A 288 8.95 7.92 23.56
CA CYS A 288 8.46 6.58 23.20
C CYS A 288 9.60 5.55 23.37
N PRO A 289 9.57 4.71 24.44
CA PRO A 289 10.54 3.63 24.58
C PRO A 289 10.37 2.61 23.43
N PRO A 290 11.44 1.88 23.07
CA PRO A 290 11.35 0.86 22.04
C PRO A 290 10.36 -0.23 22.44
N PHE A 291 9.41 -0.55 21.55
CA PHE A 291 8.42 -1.61 21.78
C PHE A 291 9.04 -3.01 21.89
N LYS A 292 10.19 -3.22 21.22
CA LYS A 292 11.00 -4.43 21.32
C LYS A 292 12.48 -4.06 21.30
N SER A 293 13.27 -4.81 22.06
CA SER A 293 14.72 -4.80 21.94
C SER A 293 15.23 -6.24 21.83
N GLN A 294 16.30 -6.41 21.06
CA GLN A 294 16.93 -7.71 20.83
C GLN A 294 18.42 -7.54 21.05
N HIS A 295 19.04 -8.50 21.73
CA HIS A 295 20.49 -8.54 21.86
C HIS A 295 21.19 -8.65 20.51
N ARG A 296 22.47 -8.24 20.45
CA ARG A 296 23.33 -8.56 19.31
C ARG A 296 23.57 -10.07 19.20
N ASP A 297 23.83 -10.54 17.98
CA ASP A 297 24.22 -11.92 17.74
C ASP A 297 25.57 -12.23 18.39
N GLY A 298 25.75 -13.47 18.86
CA GLY A 298 27.00 -13.92 19.46
C GLY A 298 27.26 -13.41 20.89
N LEU A 299 26.30 -12.77 21.55
CA LEU A 299 26.42 -12.38 22.96
C LEU A 299 26.47 -13.64 23.85
N SER A 300 27.56 -13.84 24.58
CA SER A 300 27.70 -14.99 25.49
C SER A 300 26.76 -14.88 26.69
N ALA A 301 26.49 -16.02 27.35
CA ALA A 301 25.67 -16.04 28.56
C ALA A 301 26.29 -15.21 29.71
N GLU A 302 27.63 -15.18 29.77
CA GLU A 302 28.35 -14.37 30.76
C GLU A 302 28.21 -12.87 30.46
N GLU A 303 28.44 -12.44 29.21
CA GLU A 303 28.22 -11.05 28.80
C GLU A 303 26.78 -10.62 29.02
N ARG A 304 25.80 -11.49 28.72
CA ARG A 304 24.38 -11.21 28.96
C ARG A 304 24.07 -11.01 30.44
N THR A 305 24.68 -11.79 31.32
CA THR A 305 24.53 -11.64 32.77
C THR A 305 25.13 -10.32 33.26
N LYS A 306 26.33 -9.97 32.78
CA LYS A 306 26.98 -8.69 33.09
C LYS A 306 26.17 -7.50 32.57
N TRP A 307 25.61 -7.64 31.37
CA TRP A 307 24.75 -6.63 30.75
C TRP A 307 23.49 -6.41 31.57
N GLN A 308 22.81 -7.48 32.02
CA GLN A 308 21.62 -7.37 32.84
C GLN A 308 21.93 -6.68 34.18
N ALA A 309 23.04 -7.05 34.81
CA ALA A 309 23.47 -6.41 36.06
C ALA A 309 23.74 -4.90 35.87
N ALA A 310 24.33 -4.49 34.75
CA ALA A 310 24.55 -3.09 34.41
C ALA A 310 23.22 -2.34 34.16
N MET A 311 22.27 -2.96 33.45
CA MET A 311 20.93 -2.40 33.23
C MET A 311 20.14 -2.24 34.53
N ASP A 312 20.19 -3.23 35.43
CA ASP A 312 19.51 -3.19 36.72
C ASP A 312 20.14 -2.14 37.65
N LEU A 313 21.47 -1.99 37.61
CA LEU A 313 22.15 -0.91 38.32
C LEU A 313 21.72 0.46 37.78
N GLY A 314 21.76 0.67 36.46
CA GLY A 314 21.36 1.93 35.84
C GLY A 314 19.91 2.30 36.16
N ALA A 315 19.00 1.32 36.16
CA ALA A 315 17.61 1.53 36.55
C ALA A 315 17.46 1.94 38.03
N ARG A 316 18.19 1.28 38.94
CA ARG A 316 18.19 1.64 40.37
C ARG A 316 18.74 3.03 40.63
N GLU A 317 19.86 3.38 40.00
CA GLU A 317 20.47 4.72 40.14
C GLU A 317 19.58 5.81 39.53
N THR A 318 18.90 5.53 38.41
CA THR A 318 17.89 6.43 37.83
C THR A 318 16.75 6.68 38.81
N ALA A 319 16.22 5.62 39.45
CA ALA A 319 15.16 5.75 40.45
C ALA A 319 15.60 6.52 41.70
N ALA A 320 16.89 6.44 42.05
CA ALA A 320 17.51 7.21 43.14
C ALA A 320 17.93 8.63 42.72
N LEU A 321 17.60 9.09 41.51
CA LEU A 321 17.98 10.39 40.93
C LEU A 321 19.50 10.62 40.85
N ARG A 322 20.29 9.54 40.82
CA ARG A 322 21.76 9.58 40.69
C ARG A 322 22.15 9.40 39.23
N PHE A 323 21.86 10.42 38.42
CA PHE A 323 21.92 10.31 36.97
C PHE A 323 23.33 10.06 36.41
N GLU A 324 24.40 10.59 37.03
CA GLU A 324 25.79 10.30 36.63
C GLU A 324 26.17 8.81 36.83
N ALA A 325 25.74 8.24 37.96
CA ALA A 325 25.94 6.82 38.25
C ALA A 325 25.10 5.94 37.30
N ALA A 326 23.85 6.35 37.02
CA ALA A 326 22.99 5.68 36.06
C ALA A 326 23.59 5.70 34.65
N LEU A 327 24.11 6.86 34.21
CA LEU A 327 24.77 7.03 32.91
C LEU A 327 25.99 6.11 32.79
N THR A 328 26.82 6.04 33.84
CA THR A 328 27.98 5.14 33.88
C THR A 328 27.55 3.67 33.75
N ALA A 329 26.50 3.26 34.46
CA ALA A 329 25.99 1.89 34.39
C ALA A 329 25.39 1.56 33.01
N PHE A 330 24.62 2.46 32.41
CA PHE A 330 24.07 2.24 31.07
C PHE A 330 25.14 2.24 29.97
N ARG A 331 26.20 3.06 30.08
CA ARG A 331 27.35 2.97 29.16
C ARG A 331 28.06 1.64 29.28
N ARG A 332 28.17 1.07 30.49
CA ARG A 332 28.70 -0.28 30.67
C ARG A 332 27.83 -1.35 30.00
N ALA A 333 26.51 -1.17 30.00
CA ALA A 333 25.62 -2.04 29.23
C ALA A 333 25.82 -1.87 27.71
N GLU A 334 25.98 -0.63 27.22
CA GLU A 334 26.27 -0.33 25.82
C GLU A 334 27.58 -0.96 25.33
N GLU A 335 28.64 -0.93 26.14
CA GLU A 335 29.92 -1.60 25.83
C GLU A 335 29.78 -3.12 25.63
N LEU A 336 28.83 -3.74 26.31
CA LEU A 336 28.58 -5.19 26.20
C LEU A 336 27.66 -5.51 25.02
N ASP A 337 26.66 -4.67 24.77
CA ASP A 337 25.69 -4.80 23.67
C ASP A 337 25.18 -3.44 23.22
N ASP A 338 25.79 -2.93 22.15
CA ASP A 338 25.51 -1.65 21.52
C ASP A 338 24.31 -1.69 20.56
N GLN A 339 23.74 -2.87 20.30
CA GLN A 339 22.60 -3.03 19.40
C GLN A 339 21.25 -3.13 20.12
N HIS A 340 21.26 -3.19 21.46
CA HIS A 340 20.04 -3.33 22.23
C HIS A 340 19.32 -1.98 22.42
N ALA A 341 18.28 -1.71 21.63
CA ALA A 341 17.61 -0.42 21.53
C ALA A 341 17.21 0.24 22.88
N LEU A 342 16.82 -0.56 23.89
CA LEU A 342 16.48 -0.04 25.22
C LEU A 342 17.67 0.67 25.90
N VAL A 343 18.92 0.24 25.64
CA VAL A 343 20.12 0.86 26.19
C VAL A 343 20.23 2.30 25.67
N ALA A 344 20.15 2.49 24.36
CA ALA A 344 20.19 3.81 23.73
C ALA A 344 19.09 4.74 24.27
N TRP A 345 17.86 4.21 24.43
CA TRP A 345 16.77 4.97 25.02
C TRP A 345 17.04 5.37 26.48
N ARG A 346 17.55 4.44 27.31
CA ARG A 346 17.90 4.73 28.71
C ARG A 346 19.04 5.75 28.82
N LEU A 347 20.05 5.66 27.98
CA LEU A 347 21.13 6.65 27.90
C LEU A 347 20.56 8.04 27.58
N ALA A 348 19.77 8.17 26.51
CA ALA A 348 19.17 9.45 26.14
C ALA A 348 18.29 10.04 27.26
N ARG A 349 17.45 9.22 27.90
CA ARG A 349 16.61 9.65 29.02
C ARG A 349 17.39 10.06 30.26
N THR A 350 18.56 9.48 30.47
CA THR A 350 19.45 9.85 31.59
C THR A 350 20.16 11.16 31.29
N LEU A 351 20.64 11.32 30.05
CA LEU A 351 21.26 12.58 29.58
C LEU A 351 20.28 13.76 29.60
N ASP A 352 19.00 13.52 29.32
CA ASP A 352 17.93 14.53 29.45
C ASP A 352 17.76 15.09 30.88
N ARG A 353 18.31 14.41 31.90
CA ARG A 353 18.14 14.74 33.33
C ARG A 353 19.40 15.32 33.96
N LEU A 354 20.53 15.21 33.28
CA LEU A 354 21.80 15.86 33.64
C LEU A 354 21.80 17.27 33.06
#